data_AF-A0A179UX94-F1
#
_entry.id   AF-A0A179UX94-F1
#
_cell.length_a   1.000
_cell.length_b   1.000
_cell.length_c   1.000
_cell.angle_alpha   90.00
_cell.angle_beta   90.00
_cell.angle_gamma   90.00
#
_symmetry.space_group_name_H-M   'P 1'
#
loop_
_entity.id
_entity.type
_entity.pdbx_description
1 polymer ?
#
loop_
_entity_poly.entity_id
_entity_poly.type
_entity_poly.pdbx_seq_one_letter_code
_entity_poly.pdbx_strand_id
1 'polypeptide(L)'
;MAATGLHDREVQCADNEFAIFDPPSGATCGEYLERYLAAGAPGRLLNPGATEACRYCPIRSADQFLATSEIFWSNRWRNFGFGWAYIGFNVFAAVLLYYMLRVRSSKGKTSKWASLMKHYLCRAGSWVRALFTMRFEKTPQGKIHLNQNLL
;
A
#
# COMPACT_ATOMS: atom_id res chain seq x y z
N MET A 1 -2.03 -9.43 3.32
CA MET A 1 -2.49 -10.20 4.51
C MET A 1 -2.84 -9.30 5.71
N ALA A 2 -2.66 -7.97 5.62
CA ALA A 2 -3.11 -7.05 6.67
C ALA A 2 -4.64 -7.02 6.81
N ALA A 3 -5.38 -6.96 5.70
CA ALA A 3 -6.85 -7.04 5.70
C ALA A 3 -7.40 -8.28 6.41
N THR A 4 -6.76 -9.45 6.22
CA THR A 4 -7.12 -10.72 6.88
C THR A 4 -6.88 -10.76 8.38
N GLY A 5 -5.84 -10.09 8.87
CA GLY A 5 -5.49 -10.11 10.29
C GLY A 5 -6.22 -9.06 11.13
N LEU A 6 -6.61 -7.94 10.52
CA LEU A 6 -7.24 -6.81 11.21
C LEU A 6 -8.74 -6.67 10.92
N HIS A 7 -9.32 -7.60 10.17
CA HIS A 7 -10.75 -7.57 9.86
C HIS A 7 -11.60 -7.52 11.13
N ASP A 8 -12.58 -6.62 11.14
CA ASP A 8 -13.54 -6.44 12.22
C ASP A 8 -12.93 -6.16 13.60
N ARG A 9 -11.70 -5.63 13.63
CA ARG A 9 -11.08 -5.13 14.86
C ARG A 9 -11.60 -3.73 15.15
N GLU A 10 -12.30 -3.61 16.28
CA GLU A 10 -12.74 -2.32 16.80
C GLU A 10 -11.53 -1.47 17.21
N VAL A 11 -11.50 -0.23 16.73
CA VAL A 11 -10.46 0.75 17.05
C VAL A 11 -10.95 1.63 18.19
N GLN A 12 -10.16 1.69 19.26
CA GLN A 12 -10.35 2.65 20.34
C GLN A 12 -9.31 3.76 20.17
N CYS A 13 -9.77 4.97 19.89
CA CYS A 13 -8.90 6.13 19.75
C CYS A 13 -8.21 6.46 21.07
N ALA A 14 -6.91 6.77 21.01
CA ALA A 14 -6.18 7.38 22.11
C ALA A 14 -6.47 8.89 22.22
N ASP A 15 -6.06 9.52 23.33
CA ASP A 15 -6.34 10.94 23.58
C ASP A 15 -5.79 11.88 22.49
N ASN A 16 -4.71 11.51 21.82
CA ASN A 16 -4.09 12.28 20.73
C ASN A 16 -4.73 12.03 19.34
N GLU A 17 -5.67 11.10 19.23
CA GLU A 17 -6.35 10.75 17.99
C GLU A 17 -7.77 11.34 17.91
N PHE A 18 -8.24 11.97 18.98
CA PHE A 18 -9.52 12.67 18.98
C PHE A 18 -9.42 13.95 18.18
N ALA A 19 -10.40 14.15 17.30
CA ALA A 19 -10.73 15.46 16.79
C ALA A 19 -11.47 16.22 17.89
N ILE A 20 -10.78 17.18 18.51
CA ILE A 20 -11.33 18.04 19.56
C ILE A 20 -11.83 19.34 18.91
N PHE A 21 -13.09 19.66 19.13
CA PHE A 21 -13.71 20.90 18.64
C PHE A 21 -14.85 21.34 19.56
N ASP A 22 -15.24 22.60 19.45
CA ASP A 22 -16.33 23.18 20.24
C ASP A 22 -17.60 23.33 19.38
N PRO A 23 -18.78 22.93 19.88
CA PRO A 23 -20.04 23.12 19.18
C PRO A 23 -20.46 24.61 19.24
N PRO A 24 -21.28 25.09 18.29
CA PRO A 24 -21.81 26.45 18.32
C PRO A 24 -22.64 26.70 19.59
N SER A 25 -22.64 27.96 20.05
CA SER A 25 -23.23 28.37 21.33
C SER A 25 -24.66 27.86 21.51
N GLY A 26 -24.86 27.01 22.53
CA GLY A 26 -26.17 26.49 22.92
C GLY A 26 -26.53 25.10 22.37
N ALA A 27 -25.65 24.43 21.62
CA ALA A 27 -25.83 23.05 21.18
C ALA A 27 -24.90 22.08 21.92
N THR A 28 -25.36 20.84 22.13
CA THR A 28 -24.50 19.76 22.63
C THR A 28 -23.66 19.14 21.50
N CYS A 29 -22.54 18.51 21.83
CA CYS A 29 -21.73 17.75 20.87
C CYS A 29 -22.56 16.72 20.09
N GLY A 30 -23.52 16.08 20.79
CA GLY A 30 -24.45 15.12 20.21
C GLY A 30 -25.36 15.74 19.17
N GLU A 31 -26.02 16.86 19.48
CA GLU A 31 -26.91 17.58 18.55
C GLU A 31 -26.14 18.11 17.34
N TYR A 32 -24.93 18.64 17.55
CA TYR A 32 -24.12 19.15 16.45
C TYR A 32 -23.69 18.05 15.48
N LEU A 33 -23.27 16.88 16.01
CA LEU A 33 -22.82 15.76 15.19
C LEU A 33 -23.94 14.82 14.73
N GLU A 34 -25.18 14.98 15.21
CA GLU A 34 -26.30 14.10 14.87
C GLU A 34 -26.48 13.96 13.36
N ARG A 35 -26.55 15.11 12.65
CA ARG A 35 -26.67 15.11 11.18
C ARG A 35 -25.46 14.52 10.48
N TYR A 36 -24.27 14.72 11.03
CA TYR A 36 -23.03 14.20 10.46
C TYR A 36 -22.95 12.67 10.58
N LEU A 37 -23.30 12.13 11.75
CA LEU A 37 -23.39 10.70 12.01
C LEU A 37 -24.54 10.06 11.22
N ALA A 38 -25.69 10.73 11.11
CA ALA A 38 -26.84 10.29 10.32
C ALA A 38 -26.55 10.29 8.81
N ALA A 39 -25.68 11.19 8.33
CA ALA A 39 -25.20 11.20 6.95
C ALA A 39 -24.25 10.04 6.62
N GLY A 40 -23.95 9.16 7.59
CA GLY A 40 -23.11 7.97 7.38
C GLY A 40 -21.62 8.22 7.64
N ALA A 41 -21.27 9.29 8.35
CA ALA A 41 -19.87 9.53 8.70
C ALA A 41 -19.30 8.38 9.56
N PRO A 42 -18.12 7.83 9.18
CA PRO A 42 -17.43 6.86 10.01
C PRO A 42 -16.87 7.56 11.25
N GLY A 43 -17.03 6.94 12.43
CA GLY A 43 -16.45 7.44 13.69
C GLY A 43 -17.43 7.56 14.87
N ARG A 44 -16.94 7.52 16.11
CA ARG A 44 -17.76 7.55 17.33
C ARG A 44 -17.55 8.85 18.12
N LEU A 45 -18.60 9.35 18.75
CA LEU A 45 -18.52 10.43 19.74
C LEU A 45 -18.51 9.83 21.15
N LEU A 46 -17.58 10.26 22.02
CA LEU A 46 -17.51 9.76 23.41
C LEU A 46 -18.28 10.61 24.42
N ASN A 47 -18.44 11.91 24.17
CA ASN A 47 -19.07 12.87 25.08
C ASN A 47 -20.26 13.60 24.44
N PRO A 48 -21.42 12.94 24.24
CA PRO A 48 -22.57 13.54 23.57
C PRO A 48 -23.18 14.73 24.33
N GLY A 49 -23.10 14.76 25.66
CA GLY A 49 -23.67 15.83 26.49
C GLY A 49 -22.75 17.01 26.78
N ALA A 50 -21.52 17.02 26.26
CA ALA A 50 -20.61 18.14 26.46
C ALA A 50 -21.01 19.32 25.55
N THR A 51 -20.80 20.55 26.05
CA THR A 51 -20.99 21.79 25.30
C THR A 51 -19.66 22.44 24.88
N GLU A 52 -18.54 21.83 25.29
CA GLU A 52 -17.16 22.24 25.01
C GLU A 52 -16.30 20.98 24.88
N ALA A 53 -15.22 21.05 24.10
CA ALA A 53 -14.24 19.98 23.89
C ALA A 53 -14.86 18.63 23.48
N CYS A 54 -15.65 18.61 22.40
CA CYS A 54 -16.19 17.38 21.81
C CYS A 54 -15.07 16.44 21.38
N ARG A 55 -15.07 15.18 21.84
CA ARG A 55 -14.08 14.16 21.51
C ARG A 55 -14.65 13.21 20.45
N TYR A 56 -14.32 13.49 19.20
CA TYR A 56 -14.73 12.68 18.07
C TYR A 56 -13.61 11.76 17.59
N CYS A 57 -13.89 10.46 17.51
CA CYS A 57 -12.99 9.44 16.97
C CYS A 57 -13.40 9.14 15.53
N PRO A 58 -12.62 9.51 14.50
CA PRO A 58 -13.04 9.42 13.09
C PRO A 58 -13.06 8.00 12.51
N ILE A 59 -12.55 7.01 13.23
CA ILE A 59 -12.44 5.62 12.77
C ILE A 59 -13.05 4.70 13.82
N ARG A 60 -13.91 3.76 13.40
CA ARG A 60 -14.52 2.77 14.31
C ARG A 60 -13.89 1.38 14.18
N SER A 61 -13.46 1.03 12.98
CA SER A 61 -12.88 -0.29 12.69
C SER A 61 -11.60 -0.19 11.87
N ALA A 62 -10.71 -1.15 12.05
CA ALA A 62 -9.45 -1.21 11.30
C ALA A 62 -9.68 -1.36 9.78
N ASP A 63 -10.82 -1.92 9.37
CA ASP A 63 -11.22 -1.98 7.95
C ASP A 63 -11.41 -0.59 7.33
N GLN A 64 -11.92 0.39 8.08
CA GLN A 64 -12.04 1.78 7.60
C GLN A 64 -10.66 2.42 7.42
N PHE A 65 -9.73 2.15 8.34
CA PHE A 65 -8.35 2.60 8.19
C PHE A 65 -7.70 1.97 6.96
N LEU A 66 -7.84 0.66 6.77
CA LEU A 66 -7.28 -0.04 5.61
C LEU A 66 -7.91 0.38 4.28
N ALA A 67 -9.20 0.75 4.28
CA ALA A 67 -9.87 1.29 3.11
C ALA A 67 -9.24 2.60 2.62
N THR A 68 -8.66 3.43 3.50
CA THR A 68 -7.95 4.66 3.07
C THR A 68 -6.72 4.37 2.20
N SER A 69 -6.15 3.17 2.32
CA SER A 69 -5.00 2.71 1.53
C SER A 69 -5.43 1.81 0.35
N GLU A 70 -6.70 1.87 -0.07
CA GLU A 70 -7.27 1.04 -1.15
C GLU A 70 -7.24 -0.47 -0.84
N ILE A 71 -7.10 -0.84 0.44
CA ILE A 71 -7.08 -2.24 0.89
C ILE A 71 -8.47 -2.65 1.35
N PHE A 72 -9.28 -3.13 0.39
CA PHE A 72 -10.62 -3.63 0.68
C PHE A 72 -10.62 -5.14 0.99
N TRP A 73 -11.42 -5.53 1.99
CA TRP A 73 -11.69 -6.93 2.33
C TRP A 73 -12.19 -7.75 1.13
N SER A 74 -13.03 -7.16 0.28
CA SER A 74 -13.64 -7.82 -0.88
C SER A 74 -12.61 -8.31 -1.91
N ASN A 75 -11.48 -7.63 -2.05
CA ASN A 75 -10.46 -7.92 -3.07
C ASN A 75 -9.48 -9.03 -2.67
N ARG A 76 -9.60 -9.60 -1.46
CA ARG A 76 -8.65 -10.61 -0.93
C ARG A 76 -8.48 -11.83 -1.85
N TRP A 77 -9.59 -12.34 -2.40
CA TRP A 77 -9.57 -13.53 -3.26
C TRP A 77 -8.97 -13.26 -4.64
N ARG A 78 -9.24 -12.07 -5.21
CA ARG A 78 -8.62 -11.64 -6.47
C ARG A 78 -7.10 -11.52 -6.32
N ASN A 79 -6.65 -10.86 -5.25
CA ASN A 79 -5.23 -10.67 -4.98
C ASN A 79 -4.51 -12.01 -4.72
N PHE A 80 -5.16 -12.92 -4.00
CA PHE A 80 -4.65 -14.29 -3.82
C PHE A 80 -4.54 -15.04 -5.15
N GLY A 81 -5.56 -14.92 -6.01
CA GLY A 81 -5.56 -15.49 -7.36
C GLY A 81 -4.40 -14.98 -8.22
N PHE A 82 -4.10 -13.68 -8.22
CA PHE A 82 -2.95 -13.15 -8.95
C PHE A 82 -1.61 -13.70 -8.45
N GLY A 83 -1.47 -13.91 -7.14
CA GLY A 83 -0.30 -14.57 -6.56
C GLY A 83 -0.12 -16.00 -7.10
N TRP A 84 -1.20 -16.80 -7.10
CA TRP A 84 -1.17 -18.16 -7.63
C TRP A 84 -0.94 -18.20 -9.15
N ALA A 85 -1.54 -17.29 -9.90
CA ALA A 85 -1.31 -17.17 -11.34
C ALA A 85 0.16 -16.86 -11.64
N TYR A 86 0.79 -15.97 -10.87
CA TYR A 86 2.22 -15.69 -10.98
C TYR A 86 3.07 -16.93 -10.69
N ILE A 87 2.79 -17.65 -9.60
CA ILE A 87 3.53 -18.89 -9.26
C ILE A 87 3.38 -19.92 -10.39
N GLY A 88 2.14 -20.17 -10.84
CA GLY A 88 1.85 -21.12 -11.91
C GLY A 88 2.55 -20.74 -13.22
N PHE A 89 2.52 -19.46 -13.60
CA PHE A 89 3.24 -18.95 -14.77
C PHE A 89 4.75 -19.17 -14.66
N ASN A 90 5.35 -18.87 -13.51
CA ASN A 90 6.80 -19.05 -13.31
C ASN A 90 7.21 -20.52 -13.36
N VAL A 91 6.45 -21.41 -12.72
CA VAL A 91 6.71 -22.86 -12.78
C VAL A 91 6.59 -23.36 -14.22
N PHE A 92 5.52 -22.98 -14.92
CA PHE A 92 5.35 -23.33 -16.33
C PHE A 92 6.49 -22.80 -17.20
N ALA A 93 6.86 -21.53 -17.05
CA ALA A 93 7.96 -20.92 -17.79
C ALA A 93 9.30 -21.61 -17.49
N ALA A 94 9.58 -21.95 -16.23
CA ALA A 94 10.80 -22.67 -15.85
C ALA A 94 10.87 -24.06 -16.49
N VAL A 95 9.77 -24.83 -16.46
CA VAL A 95 9.70 -26.16 -17.09
C VAL A 95 9.82 -26.05 -18.61
N LEU A 96 9.13 -25.10 -19.23
CA LEU A 96 9.19 -24.85 -20.67
C LEU A 96 10.62 -24.48 -21.11
N LEU A 97 11.26 -23.55 -20.40
CA LEU A 97 12.64 -23.14 -20.68
C LEU A 97 13.61 -24.31 -20.48
N TYR A 98 13.48 -25.09 -19.40
CA TYR A 98 14.29 -26.28 -19.18
C TYR A 98 14.14 -27.28 -20.34
N TYR A 99 12.91 -27.56 -20.77
CA TYR A 99 12.65 -28.45 -21.88
C TYR A 99 13.25 -27.93 -23.20
N MET A 100 13.10 -26.65 -23.49
CA MET A 100 13.65 -26.04 -24.71
C MET A 100 15.18 -26.01 -24.71
N LEU A 101 15.81 -25.63 -23.60
CA LEU A 101 17.26 -25.49 -23.49
C LEU A 101 17.98 -26.83 -23.32
N ARG A 102 17.40 -27.78 -22.60
CA ARG A 102 18.04 -29.07 -22.32
C ARG A 102 17.67 -30.13 -23.35
N VAL A 103 16.38 -30.35 -23.59
CA VAL A 103 15.90 -31.46 -24.42
C VAL A 103 15.95 -31.11 -25.90
N ARG A 104 15.49 -29.90 -26.27
CA ARG A 104 15.46 -29.50 -27.69
C ARG A 104 16.81 -29.00 -28.21
N SER A 105 17.70 -28.50 -27.35
CA SER A 105 19.06 -28.10 -27.77
C SER A 105 19.98 -29.28 -28.10
N SER A 106 19.72 -30.48 -27.58
CA SER A 106 20.46 -31.69 -27.98
C SER A 106 20.19 -32.12 -29.43
N LYS A 107 19.16 -31.57 -30.09
CA LYS A 107 18.87 -31.81 -31.53
C LYS A 107 19.34 -30.64 -32.40
N GLY A 108 20.59 -30.19 -32.24
CA GLY A 108 21.40 -29.47 -33.26
C GLY A 108 20.82 -28.25 -34.01
N LYS A 109 19.63 -27.76 -33.69
CA LYS A 109 18.99 -26.60 -34.31
C LYS A 109 18.76 -25.56 -33.23
N THR A 110 19.75 -24.69 -33.03
CA THR A 110 19.60 -23.43 -32.30
C THR A 110 18.35 -22.74 -32.82
N SER A 111 17.30 -22.67 -31.99
CA SER A 111 16.04 -22.06 -32.40
C SER A 111 16.32 -20.59 -32.71
N LYS A 112 15.91 -20.10 -33.90
CA LYS A 112 16.00 -18.67 -34.26
C LYS A 112 15.47 -17.75 -33.15
N TRP A 113 14.48 -18.25 -32.41
CA TRP A 113 13.90 -17.64 -31.22
C TRP A 113 14.87 -17.46 -30.05
N ALA A 114 15.84 -18.35 -29.81
CA ALA A 114 16.84 -18.16 -28.76
C ALA A 114 17.79 -17.00 -29.06
N SER A 115 18.16 -16.81 -30.34
CA SER A 115 18.96 -15.66 -30.79
C SER A 115 18.16 -14.36 -30.67
N LEU A 116 16.90 -14.36 -31.13
CA LEU A 116 16.00 -13.21 -30.98
C LEU A 116 15.72 -12.86 -29.52
N MET A 117 15.46 -13.85 -28.67
CA MET A 117 15.26 -13.65 -27.23
C MET A 117 16.52 -13.11 -26.57
N LYS A 118 17.70 -13.64 -26.91
CA LYS A 118 18.98 -13.09 -26.42
C LYS A 118 19.16 -11.64 -26.86
N HIS A 119 18.80 -11.30 -28.11
CA HIS A 119 18.90 -9.94 -28.63
C HIS A 119 17.90 -8.97 -27.97
N TYR A 120 16.67 -9.41 -27.71
CA TYR A 120 15.66 -8.62 -26.99
C TYR A 120 15.98 -8.49 -25.50
N LEU A 121 16.46 -9.54 -24.84
CA LEU A 121 16.89 -9.51 -23.44
C LEU A 121 18.15 -8.63 -23.24
N CYS A 122 19.12 -8.68 -24.15
CA CYS A 122 20.27 -7.76 -24.11
C CYS A 122 19.86 -6.30 -24.33
N ARG A 123 18.92 -6.02 -25.25
CA ARG A 123 18.37 -4.66 -25.42
C ARG A 123 17.59 -4.22 -24.19
N ALA A 124 16.70 -5.04 -23.66
CA ALA A 124 15.93 -4.73 -22.46
C ALA A 124 16.84 -4.52 -21.24
N GLY A 125 17.86 -5.36 -21.04
CA GLY A 125 18.85 -5.21 -19.98
C GLY A 125 19.67 -3.92 -20.10
N SER A 126 20.02 -3.50 -21.32
CA SER A 126 20.68 -2.21 -21.57
C SER A 126 19.78 -1.02 -21.21
N TRP A 127 18.50 -1.08 -21.57
CA TRP A 127 17.49 -0.07 -21.22
C TRP A 127 17.22 -0.01 -19.71
N VAL A 128 17.10 -1.15 -19.03
CA VAL A 128 16.93 -1.24 -17.58
C VAL A 128 18.14 -0.70 -16.84
N ARG A 129 19.36 -1.02 -17.32
CA ARG A 129 20.61 -0.46 -16.78
C ARG A 129 20.65 1.06 -16.94
N ALA A 130 20.28 1.58 -18.10
CA ALA A 130 20.21 3.03 -18.35
C ALA A 130 19.21 3.72 -17.41
N LEU A 131 18.03 3.10 -17.20
CA LEU A 131 17.00 3.57 -16.28
C LEU A 131 17.48 3.62 -14.82
N PHE A 132 18.21 2.58 -14.37
CA PHE A 132 18.76 2.53 -13.02
C PHE A 132 19.93 3.50 -12.81
N THR A 133 20.79 3.68 -13.81
CA THR A 133 21.91 4.65 -13.71
C THR A 133 21.44 6.11 -13.74
N MET A 134 20.22 6.39 -14.22
CA MET A 134 19.68 7.75 -14.24
C MET A 134 18.94 8.17 -12.95
N ARG A 135 18.79 7.30 -11.94
CA ARG A 135 18.11 7.62 -10.66
C ARG A 135 19.04 7.82 -9.46
N PHE A 136 20.32 8.13 -9.66
CA PHE A 136 21.13 8.73 -8.59
C PHE A 136 20.84 10.23 -8.54
N GLU A 137 19.77 10.60 -7.83
CA GLU A 137 19.58 11.96 -7.35
C GLU A 137 20.87 12.37 -6.64
N LYS A 138 21.53 13.46 -7.07
CA LYS A 138 22.67 14.01 -6.34
C LYS A 138 22.17 14.34 -4.92
N THR A 139 22.76 13.74 -3.90
CA THR A 139 22.55 14.14 -2.51
C THR A 139 22.75 15.67 -2.40
N PRO A 140 21.77 16.43 -1.87
CA PRO A 140 21.95 17.86 -1.65
C PRO A 140 23.10 18.06 -0.66
N GLN A 141 24.18 18.69 -1.14
CA GLN A 141 25.32 19.09 -0.33
C GLN A 141 24.92 20.32 0.49
N GLY A 142 24.71 20.12 1.78
CA GLY A 142 24.72 21.22 2.74
C GLY A 142 23.65 21.10 3.79
N LYS A 143 24.00 20.48 4.94
CA LYS A 143 23.77 20.97 6.32
C LYS A 143 24.59 20.15 7.35
N ILE A 144 25.88 19.89 7.09
CA ILE A 144 26.79 19.26 8.10
C ILE A 144 27.68 20.30 8.80
N HIS A 145 27.64 21.58 8.40
CA HIS A 145 28.49 22.62 8.99
C HIS A 145 27.88 23.39 10.20
N LEU A 146 26.70 23.01 10.71
CA LEU A 146 26.08 23.70 11.85
C LEU A 146 26.23 22.97 13.20
N ASN A 147 27.01 21.89 13.27
CA ASN A 147 27.28 21.17 14.52
C ASN A 147 28.78 20.96 14.78
N GLN A 148 29.60 21.97 14.46
CA GLN A 148 31.02 21.98 14.79
C GLN A 148 31.47 23.29 15.50
N ASN A 149 30.52 24.19 15.81
CA ASN A 149 30.75 25.41 16.60
C ASN A 149 30.08 25.36 17.99
N LEU A 150 29.74 24.16 18.49
CA LEU A 150 29.18 23.94 19.84
C LEU A 150 30.02 22.95 20.67
N LEU A 151 31.31 22.85 20.38
CA LEU A 151 32.33 22.27 21.27
C LEU A 151 33.52 23.23 21.34
#